data_AF-A0A1J4KYJ7-F1
#
_entry.id   AF-A0A1J4KYJ7-F1
#
_cell.length_a   1.000
_cell.length_b   1.000
_cell.length_c   1.000
_cell.angle_alpha   90.00
_cell.angle_beta   90.00
_cell.angle_gamma   90.00
#
_symmetry.space_group_name_H-M   'P 1'
#
loop_
_entity.id
_entity.type
_entity.pdbx_description
1 polymer ?
#
loop_
_entity_poly.entity_id
_entity_poly.type
_entity_poly.pdbx_seq_one_letter_code
_entity_poly.pdbx_strand_id
1 'polypeptide(L)'
;MTEPDPMNILPLDIQSMLKRKSSRDPSSRFSAKLHILLSFVTAHPEMEDKVGCAWVTEEEFRLNKRVLVQVMGIKINTLNVNLHALGFNQQKHNKDGWTLWKKPGFTRTSQDFTDQPHMASVKAGAMAPRNFQLNITLGPIQNQEFETFVQICKNIWTELLTSDDRPVQTPHFIDVAAQRFKQEEQPLDNARDVLRAIIAPSPNQNVVTFAQFCKFMAMFGPEKTIMLKIASLLSSSNNSGQWLMFEPQTMNANTFYGAFSDNEPNCLVLNYRNKPVRIWNLPNVEAMPNKRYIVDEENRYYSSWEEYFQYNPVAQQPEYTPAYSFS
;
A
#
# COMPACT_ATOMS: atom_id res chain seq x y z
N MET A 1 16.65 26.39 -43.01
CA MET A 1 17.17 26.72 -41.67
C MET A 1 16.49 25.77 -40.71
N THR A 2 17.20 24.78 -40.17
CA THR A 2 16.66 23.87 -39.15
C THR A 2 16.42 24.68 -37.89
N GLU A 3 15.16 24.74 -37.44
CA GLU A 3 14.86 25.31 -36.12
C GLU A 3 15.73 24.60 -35.08
N PRO A 4 16.41 25.35 -34.18
CA PRO A 4 17.24 24.74 -33.15
C PRO A 4 16.37 23.79 -32.33
N ASP A 5 16.84 22.55 -32.13
CA ASP A 5 16.13 21.55 -31.32
C ASP A 5 15.80 22.18 -29.95
N PRO A 6 14.51 22.31 -29.59
CA PRO A 6 14.10 22.94 -28.33
C PRO A 6 14.68 22.23 -27.10
N MET A 7 15.18 21.00 -27.26
CA MET A 7 15.90 20.25 -26.22
C MET A 7 17.33 20.77 -25.95
N ASN A 8 17.95 21.46 -26.90
CA ASN A 8 19.32 21.97 -26.78
C ASN A 8 19.46 23.11 -25.77
N ILE A 9 18.34 23.67 -25.31
CA ILE A 9 18.31 24.71 -24.27
C ILE A 9 18.62 24.14 -22.88
N LEU A 10 18.55 22.80 -22.71
CA LEU A 10 18.76 22.11 -21.45
C LEU A 10 20.20 21.59 -21.33
N PRO A 11 20.76 21.48 -20.11
CA PRO A 11 22.00 20.75 -19.84
C PRO A 11 22.00 19.31 -20.39
N LEU A 12 23.17 18.81 -20.82
CA LEU A 12 23.34 17.51 -21.49
C LEU A 12 22.88 16.30 -20.65
N ASP A 13 23.02 16.39 -19.34
CA ASP A 13 22.55 15.41 -18.36
C ASP A 13 21.02 15.34 -18.33
N ILE A 14 20.33 16.49 -18.28
CA ILE A 14 18.86 16.56 -18.35
C ILE A 14 18.37 16.06 -19.71
N GLN A 15 19.03 16.45 -20.80
CA GLN A 15 18.70 15.94 -22.13
C GLN A 15 18.77 14.40 -22.18
N SER A 16 19.83 13.82 -21.60
CA SER A 16 20.03 12.37 -21.56
C SER A 16 18.93 11.67 -20.76
N MET A 17 18.51 12.25 -19.63
CA MET A 17 17.42 11.74 -18.80
C MET A 17 16.07 11.79 -19.52
N LEU A 18 15.77 12.87 -20.25
CA LEU A 18 14.53 12.99 -21.01
C LEU A 18 14.46 11.99 -22.18
N LYS A 19 15.58 11.74 -22.88
CA LYS A 19 15.67 10.78 -24.00
C LYS A 19 15.54 9.32 -23.53
N ARG A 20 15.89 9.00 -22.28
CA ARG A 20 15.82 7.63 -21.75
C ARG A 20 14.39 7.10 -21.79
N LYS A 21 14.17 5.89 -22.32
CA LYS A 21 12.83 5.28 -22.32
C LYS A 21 12.34 5.00 -20.89
N SER A 22 11.08 5.28 -20.61
CA SER A 22 10.46 4.96 -19.33
C SER A 22 10.46 3.46 -19.06
N SER A 23 10.85 3.05 -17.86
CA SER A 23 10.98 1.64 -17.46
C SER A 23 10.52 1.40 -16.01
N ARG A 24 10.82 0.22 -15.45
CA ARG A 24 10.56 -0.06 -14.02
C ARG A 24 11.35 0.86 -13.10
N ASP A 25 12.50 1.39 -13.55
CA ASP A 25 13.31 2.40 -12.83
C ASP A 25 12.51 3.71 -12.64
N PRO A 26 12.18 4.11 -11.40
CA PRO A 26 11.40 5.32 -11.10
C PRO A 26 11.99 6.60 -11.71
N SER A 27 13.32 6.73 -11.78
CA SER A 27 14.01 7.91 -12.30
C SER A 27 13.79 8.14 -13.80
N SER A 28 13.43 7.07 -14.54
CA SER A 28 13.18 7.11 -15.98
C SER A 28 11.73 7.44 -16.33
N ARG A 29 10.83 7.53 -15.35
CA ARG A 29 9.38 7.68 -15.59
C ARG A 29 8.96 9.14 -15.75
N PHE A 30 7.69 9.36 -16.13
CA PHE A 30 7.21 10.67 -16.53
C PHE A 30 7.23 11.69 -15.37
N SER A 31 6.79 11.31 -14.17
CA SER A 31 6.79 12.25 -13.03
C SER A 31 8.20 12.69 -12.67
N ALA A 32 9.18 11.78 -12.68
CA ALA A 32 10.57 12.12 -12.41
C ALA A 32 11.13 13.09 -13.45
N LYS A 33 10.88 12.84 -14.73
CA LYS A 33 11.29 13.76 -15.82
C LYS A 33 10.66 15.14 -15.70
N LEU A 34 9.37 15.20 -15.35
CA LEU A 34 8.68 16.47 -15.15
C LEU A 34 9.24 17.22 -13.94
N HIS A 35 9.55 16.52 -12.85
CA HIS A 35 10.12 17.12 -11.66
C HIS A 35 11.54 17.66 -11.89
N ILE A 36 12.37 16.94 -12.66
CA ILE A 36 13.69 17.43 -13.09
C ILE A 36 13.56 18.75 -13.84
N LEU A 37 12.62 18.86 -14.78
CA LEU A 37 12.37 20.10 -15.51
C LEU A 37 11.90 21.25 -14.61
N LEU A 38 10.99 20.97 -13.67
CA LEU A 38 10.51 21.96 -12.71
C LEU A 38 11.62 22.43 -11.75
N SER A 39 12.49 21.51 -11.33
CA SER A 39 13.66 21.82 -10.49
C SER A 39 14.70 22.63 -11.25
N PHE A 40 14.93 22.31 -12.53
CA PHE A 40 15.82 23.08 -13.40
C PHE A 40 15.33 24.52 -13.57
N VAL A 41 14.05 24.73 -13.86
CA VAL A 41 13.48 26.09 -13.99
C VAL A 41 13.49 26.85 -12.66
N THR A 42 13.39 26.14 -11.52
CA THR A 42 13.54 26.79 -10.20
C THR A 42 14.93 27.40 -10.01
N ALA A 43 15.98 26.72 -10.50
CA ALA A 43 17.34 27.23 -10.50
C ALA A 43 17.61 28.28 -11.60
N HIS A 44 16.80 28.27 -12.67
CA HIS A 44 16.93 29.13 -13.85
C HIS A 44 15.57 29.74 -14.24
N PRO A 45 15.05 30.73 -13.48
CA PRO A 45 13.71 31.29 -13.72
C PRO A 45 13.52 31.87 -15.13
N GLU A 46 14.59 32.35 -15.77
CA GLU A 46 14.59 32.85 -17.15
C GLU A 46 14.27 31.78 -18.21
N MET A 47 14.31 30.50 -17.81
CA MET A 47 14.01 29.36 -18.68
C MET A 47 12.54 28.94 -18.63
N GLU A 48 11.73 29.56 -17.76
CA GLU A 48 10.32 29.18 -17.57
C GLU A 48 9.52 29.17 -18.87
N ASP A 49 9.55 30.27 -19.64
CA ASP A 49 8.79 30.38 -20.89
C ASP A 49 9.35 29.48 -22.00
N LYS A 50 10.65 29.17 -21.93
CA LYS A 50 11.34 28.35 -22.93
C LYS A 50 11.15 26.85 -22.68
N VAL A 51 11.03 26.43 -21.43
CA VAL A 51 10.78 25.04 -21.02
C VAL A 51 9.28 24.76 -20.93
N GLY A 52 8.49 25.76 -20.55
CA GLY A 52 7.05 25.66 -20.43
C GLY A 52 6.57 25.01 -19.14
N CYS A 53 7.34 25.12 -18.04
CA CYS A 53 6.90 24.66 -16.72
C CYS A 53 7.55 25.46 -15.58
N ALA A 54 6.83 25.70 -14.49
CA ALA A 54 7.41 26.20 -13.24
C ALA A 54 6.52 25.90 -12.02
N TRP A 55 7.14 25.86 -10.84
CA TRP A 55 6.40 25.86 -9.57
C TRP A 55 5.76 27.22 -9.33
N VAL A 56 4.50 27.20 -8.88
CA VAL A 56 3.75 28.39 -8.42
C VAL A 56 3.74 28.43 -6.89
N THR A 57 3.60 27.27 -6.26
CA THR A 57 3.71 27.07 -4.81
C THR A 57 4.49 25.79 -4.53
N GLU A 58 4.61 25.38 -3.26
CA GLU A 58 5.27 24.11 -2.90
C GLU A 58 4.55 22.88 -3.47
N GLU A 59 3.24 22.96 -3.73
CA GLU A 59 2.42 21.83 -4.19
C GLU A 59 1.78 22.04 -5.57
N GLU A 60 1.85 23.26 -6.13
CA GLU A 60 1.23 23.63 -7.40
C GLU A 60 2.25 24.10 -8.40
N PHE A 61 2.08 23.68 -9.65
CA PHE A 61 2.94 24.07 -10.76
C PHE A 61 2.11 24.38 -12.00
N ARG A 62 2.63 25.24 -12.88
CA ARG A 62 1.99 25.61 -14.14
C ARG A 62 2.74 25.03 -15.32
N LEU A 63 2.00 24.61 -16.35
CA LEU A 63 2.53 24.06 -17.60
C LEU A 63 1.99 24.82 -18.82
N ASN A 64 2.90 25.20 -19.72
CA ASN A 64 2.58 25.50 -21.11
C ASN A 64 2.75 24.22 -21.92
N LYS A 65 1.64 23.49 -22.12
CA LYS A 65 1.67 22.15 -22.73
C LYS A 65 2.28 22.15 -24.12
N ARG A 66 2.14 23.22 -24.91
CA ARG A 66 2.66 23.30 -26.29
C ARG A 66 4.18 23.38 -26.31
N VAL A 67 4.76 24.15 -25.38
CA VAL A 67 6.22 24.29 -25.25
C VAL A 67 6.81 23.02 -24.60
N LEU A 68 6.18 22.54 -23.52
CA LEU A 68 6.67 21.38 -22.78
C LEU A 68 6.78 20.12 -23.64
N VAL A 69 5.81 19.86 -24.53
CA VAL A 69 5.88 18.67 -25.40
C VAL A 69 7.00 18.72 -26.43
N GLN A 70 7.38 19.93 -26.88
CA GLN A 70 8.52 20.10 -27.77
C GLN A 70 9.81 19.76 -27.03
N VAL A 71 9.95 20.24 -25.79
CA VAL A 71 11.13 19.98 -24.93
C VAL A 71 11.20 18.53 -24.47
N MET A 72 10.08 17.87 -24.19
CA MET A 72 10.06 16.46 -23.77
C MET A 72 10.11 15.47 -24.95
N GLY A 73 9.98 15.94 -26.20
CA GLY A 73 9.96 15.09 -27.39
C GLY A 73 8.77 14.11 -27.46
N ILE A 74 7.61 14.49 -26.90
CA ILE A 74 6.39 13.68 -26.88
C ILE A 74 5.24 14.38 -27.60
N LYS A 75 4.17 13.66 -27.95
CA LYS A 75 2.96 14.29 -28.52
C LYS A 75 2.09 14.89 -27.42
N ILE A 76 1.35 15.95 -27.72
CA ILE A 76 0.43 16.59 -26.76
C ILE A 76 -0.62 15.62 -26.19
N ASN A 77 -1.09 14.67 -27.00
CA ASN A 77 -2.00 13.62 -26.55
C ASN A 77 -1.33 12.69 -25.52
N THR A 78 -0.07 12.34 -25.74
CA THR A 78 0.73 11.53 -24.79
C THR A 78 0.94 12.30 -23.49
N LEU A 79 1.24 13.60 -23.55
CA LEU A 79 1.35 14.43 -22.35
C LEU A 79 0.04 14.45 -21.57
N ASN A 80 -1.10 14.70 -22.23
CA ASN A 80 -2.40 14.71 -21.58
C ASN A 80 -2.75 13.36 -20.95
N VAL A 81 -2.51 12.27 -21.67
CA VAL A 81 -2.71 10.91 -21.14
C VAL A 81 -1.84 10.67 -19.91
N ASN A 82 -0.55 11.02 -19.95
CA ASN A 82 0.34 10.85 -18.80
C ASN A 82 -0.11 11.69 -17.60
N LEU A 83 -0.44 12.96 -17.80
CA LEU A 83 -0.91 13.83 -16.72
C LEU A 83 -2.17 13.24 -16.06
N HIS A 84 -3.14 12.81 -16.85
CA HIS A 84 -4.38 12.22 -16.31
C HIS A 84 -4.14 10.84 -15.67
N ALA A 85 -3.43 9.95 -16.35
CA ALA A 85 -3.19 8.58 -15.87
C ALA A 85 -2.35 8.56 -14.58
N LEU A 86 -1.47 9.55 -14.38
CA LEU A 86 -0.59 9.63 -13.21
C LEU A 86 -1.16 10.51 -12.10
N GLY A 87 -2.45 10.89 -12.19
CA GLY A 87 -3.15 11.60 -11.11
C GLY A 87 -2.77 13.08 -10.95
N PHE A 88 -2.24 13.72 -12.00
CA PHE A 88 -2.08 15.17 -12.01
C PHE A 88 -3.44 15.84 -12.24
N ASN A 89 -3.84 16.68 -11.29
CA ASN A 89 -5.13 17.36 -11.31
C ASN A 89 -4.95 18.78 -11.83
N GLN A 90 -5.61 19.09 -12.95
CA GLN A 90 -5.67 20.45 -13.48
C GLN A 90 -6.64 21.29 -12.65
N GLN A 91 -6.15 22.36 -12.01
CA GLN A 91 -6.95 23.23 -11.14
C GLN A 91 -7.65 24.34 -11.94
N LYS A 92 -6.96 24.92 -12.92
CA LYS A 92 -7.46 26.08 -13.68
C LYS A 92 -6.97 26.07 -15.13
N HIS A 93 -7.79 26.59 -16.04
CA HIS A 93 -7.37 26.99 -17.37
C HIS A 93 -7.03 28.49 -17.34
N ASN A 94 -5.81 28.86 -17.71
CA ASN A 94 -5.44 30.27 -17.81
C ASN A 94 -5.59 30.75 -19.26
N LYS A 95 -5.61 32.08 -19.45
CA LYS A 95 -5.37 32.68 -20.77
C LYS A 95 -3.88 32.44 -21.14
N ASP A 96 -3.60 32.37 -22.44
CA ASP A 96 -2.24 32.21 -23.01
C ASP A 96 -1.59 30.80 -22.96
N GLY A 97 -2.40 29.74 -22.86
CA GLY A 97 -1.93 28.36 -23.02
C GLY A 97 -1.27 27.74 -21.78
N TRP A 98 -1.19 28.50 -20.68
CA TRP A 98 -0.76 28.00 -19.37
C TRP A 98 -1.91 27.31 -18.63
N THR A 99 -1.58 26.19 -17.99
CA THR A 99 -2.52 25.38 -17.21
C THR A 99 -1.92 25.10 -15.83
N LEU A 100 -2.72 25.21 -14.77
CA LEU A 100 -2.26 25.00 -13.39
C LEU A 100 -2.56 23.56 -12.95
N TRP A 101 -1.59 22.90 -12.33
CA TRP A 101 -1.62 21.48 -11.96
C TRP A 101 -1.15 21.26 -10.52
N LYS A 102 -1.70 20.21 -9.91
CA LYS A 102 -1.31 19.71 -8.60
C LYS A 102 -1.41 18.19 -8.59
N LYS A 103 -0.45 17.50 -7.98
CA LYS A 103 -0.52 16.05 -7.71
C LYS A 103 -0.19 15.83 -6.24
N PRO A 104 -1.04 15.13 -5.46
CA PRO A 104 -0.73 14.80 -4.07
C PRO A 104 0.63 14.09 -3.96
N GLY A 105 1.47 14.55 -3.03
CA GLY A 105 2.83 14.03 -2.83
C GLY A 105 3.85 14.43 -3.89
N PHE A 106 3.46 15.18 -4.93
CA PHE A 106 4.37 15.75 -5.92
C PHE A 106 4.62 17.22 -5.57
N THR A 107 5.62 17.45 -4.70
CA THR A 107 5.98 18.78 -4.20
C THR A 107 7.36 19.19 -4.69
N ARG A 108 7.68 20.48 -4.60
CA ARG A 108 8.98 21.02 -4.98
C ARG A 108 10.15 20.32 -4.26
N THR A 109 9.96 19.91 -3.02
CA THR A 109 10.98 19.24 -2.18
C THR A 109 10.91 17.71 -2.14
N SER A 110 9.86 17.09 -2.71
CA SER A 110 9.73 15.62 -2.72
C SER A 110 10.86 14.95 -3.51
N GLN A 111 11.41 13.85 -2.97
CA GLN A 111 12.40 13.00 -3.65
C GLN A 111 11.77 11.73 -4.26
N ASP A 112 10.49 11.46 -3.95
CA ASP A 112 9.76 10.27 -4.40
C ASP A 112 8.71 10.60 -5.47
N PHE A 113 9.04 10.29 -6.73
CA PHE A 113 8.18 10.54 -7.90
C PHE A 113 7.45 9.29 -8.38
N THR A 114 6.93 8.48 -7.46
CA THR A 114 6.33 7.19 -7.79
C THR A 114 5.10 7.37 -8.71
N ASP A 115 5.28 6.96 -9.97
CA ASP A 115 4.22 6.87 -10.97
C ASP A 115 3.39 5.62 -10.69
N GLN A 116 2.34 5.75 -9.88
CA GLN A 116 1.23 4.79 -9.86
C GLN A 116 0.10 5.30 -10.75
N PRO A 117 -0.40 4.50 -11.70
CA PRO A 117 -1.53 4.90 -12.53
C PRO A 117 -2.81 4.97 -11.69
N HIS A 118 -3.40 6.16 -11.55
CA HIS A 118 -4.72 6.36 -10.96
C HIS A 118 -5.77 6.52 -12.08
N MET A 119 -6.79 5.67 -12.06
CA MET A 119 -7.99 5.84 -12.89
C MET A 119 -8.76 7.11 -12.48
N ALA A 120 -9.27 7.81 -13.49
CA ALA A 120 -9.81 9.17 -13.44
C ALA A 120 -10.98 9.37 -12.45
N SER A 121 -10.97 10.51 -11.74
CA SER A 121 -12.05 11.00 -10.87
C SER A 121 -12.93 12.01 -11.61
N VAL A 122 -14.24 11.77 -11.58
CA VAL A 122 -15.31 12.61 -12.14
C VAL A 122 -15.63 13.78 -11.19
N LYS A 123 -15.92 14.94 -11.81
CA LYS A 123 -16.27 16.23 -11.21
C LYS A 123 -17.27 16.18 -10.06
N ALA A 124 -17.10 17.14 -9.13
CA ALA A 124 -17.96 17.41 -7.99
C ALA A 124 -19.33 17.96 -8.42
N GLY A 125 -20.38 17.28 -7.95
CA GLY A 125 -21.76 17.75 -7.93
C GLY A 125 -22.55 16.82 -7.01
N ALA A 126 -23.09 17.36 -5.91
CA ALA A 126 -23.91 16.71 -4.87
C ALA A 126 -23.32 15.44 -4.24
N MET A 127 -22.94 15.54 -2.95
CA MET A 127 -22.36 14.45 -2.15
C MET A 127 -23.35 13.28 -1.99
N ALA A 128 -23.24 12.30 -2.87
CA ALA A 128 -23.43 10.90 -2.52
C ALA A 128 -22.07 10.30 -2.16
N PRO A 129 -21.97 9.39 -1.17
CA PRO A 129 -20.69 8.88 -0.70
C PRO A 129 -19.96 8.17 -1.85
N ARG A 130 -18.76 8.66 -2.20
CA ARG A 130 -17.88 7.99 -3.17
C ARG A 130 -17.45 6.67 -2.54
N ASN A 131 -17.96 5.57 -3.07
CA ASN A 131 -17.63 4.22 -2.65
C ASN A 131 -16.13 3.97 -2.76
N PHE A 132 -15.42 3.98 -1.63
CA PHE A 132 -14.10 3.36 -1.52
C PHE A 132 -14.17 1.92 -2.06
N GLN A 133 -13.38 1.62 -3.09
CA GLN A 133 -13.24 0.28 -3.63
C GLN A 133 -12.02 -0.38 -2.98
N LEU A 134 -12.31 -1.32 -2.08
CA LEU A 134 -11.31 -2.19 -1.51
C LEU A 134 -10.93 -3.25 -2.57
N ASN A 135 -9.75 -3.13 -3.17
CA ASN A 135 -9.26 -4.08 -4.18
C ASN A 135 -8.66 -5.35 -3.53
N ILE A 136 -9.41 -5.97 -2.63
CA ILE A 136 -9.08 -7.27 -2.05
C ILE A 136 -10.28 -8.21 -2.23
N THR A 137 -10.00 -9.50 -2.27
CA THR A 137 -11.02 -10.53 -2.11
C THR A 137 -10.84 -11.22 -0.77
N LEU A 138 -11.89 -11.86 -0.26
CA LEU A 138 -11.79 -12.76 0.88
C LEU A 138 -12.35 -14.12 0.45
N GLY A 139 -11.60 -15.19 0.66
CA GLY A 139 -12.11 -16.55 0.46
C GLY A 139 -12.35 -17.24 1.79
N PRO A 140 -13.00 -18.40 1.81
CA PRO A 140 -14.17 -18.78 1.02
C PRO A 140 -15.44 -18.14 1.62
N ILE A 141 -15.59 -16.81 1.53
CA ILE A 141 -16.80 -16.11 2.01
C ILE A 141 -17.72 -15.71 0.87
N GLN A 142 -19.02 -15.61 1.14
CA GLN A 142 -19.99 -15.17 0.14
C GLN A 142 -19.93 -13.65 -0.07
N ASN A 143 -20.36 -13.18 -1.25
CA ASN A 143 -20.38 -11.73 -1.55
C ASN A 143 -21.14 -10.91 -0.51
N GLN A 144 -22.27 -11.42 0.01
CA GLN A 144 -23.04 -10.77 1.06
C GLN A 144 -22.26 -10.64 2.37
N GLU A 145 -21.46 -11.66 2.73
CA GLU A 145 -20.61 -11.62 3.93
C GLU A 145 -19.43 -10.69 3.73
N PHE A 146 -18.90 -10.59 2.50
CA PHE A 146 -17.87 -9.63 2.13
C PHE A 146 -18.37 -8.19 2.24
N GLU A 147 -19.55 -7.88 1.71
CA GLU A 147 -20.18 -6.57 1.84
C GLU A 147 -20.42 -6.22 3.32
N THR A 148 -20.91 -7.19 4.10
CA THR A 148 -21.07 -7.06 5.56
C THR A 148 -19.75 -6.74 6.24
N PHE A 149 -18.67 -7.47 5.91
CA PHE A 149 -17.33 -7.23 6.41
C PHE A 149 -16.83 -5.80 6.09
N VAL A 150 -17.00 -5.35 4.84
CA VAL A 150 -16.60 -4.01 4.42
C VAL A 150 -17.36 -2.95 5.22
N GLN A 151 -18.66 -3.15 5.44
CA GLN A 151 -19.47 -2.21 6.22
C GLN A 151 -19.03 -2.16 7.69
N ILE A 152 -18.73 -3.31 8.30
CA ILE A 152 -18.17 -3.38 9.66
C ILE A 152 -16.86 -2.59 9.73
N CYS A 153 -15.95 -2.78 8.77
CA CYS A 153 -14.69 -2.05 8.72
C CYS A 153 -14.94 -0.54 8.63
N LYS A 154 -15.83 -0.08 7.73
CA LYS A 154 -16.15 1.35 7.58
C LYS A 154 -16.68 1.96 8.88
N ASN A 155 -17.58 1.25 9.56
CA ASN A 155 -18.17 1.70 10.82
C ASN A 155 -17.08 1.86 11.89
N ILE A 156 -16.25 0.83 12.10
CA ILE A 156 -15.18 0.87 13.10
C ILE A 156 -14.16 1.98 12.79
N TRP A 157 -13.76 2.12 11.52
CA TRP A 157 -12.84 3.16 11.08
C TRP A 157 -13.37 4.56 11.37
N THR A 158 -14.64 4.80 11.02
CA THR A 158 -15.31 6.09 11.24
C THR A 158 -15.46 6.40 12.72
N GLU A 159 -15.82 5.40 13.54
CA GLU A 159 -15.93 5.54 15.00
C GLU A 159 -14.59 5.84 15.66
N LEU A 160 -13.50 5.22 15.19
CA LEU A 160 -12.16 5.42 15.77
C LEU A 160 -11.54 6.77 15.45
N LEU A 161 -11.79 7.31 14.24
CA LEU A 161 -10.98 8.40 13.69
C LEU A 161 -11.79 9.64 13.32
N THR A 162 -13.12 9.58 13.38
CA THR A 162 -14.03 10.68 13.00
C THR A 162 -13.68 11.30 11.63
N SER A 163 -13.17 10.48 10.71
CA SER A 163 -12.74 10.91 9.38
C SER A 163 -13.23 9.93 8.33
N ASP A 164 -13.66 10.47 7.19
CA ASP A 164 -13.75 9.74 5.92
C ASP A 164 -12.41 9.07 5.63
N ASP A 165 -12.41 7.84 5.06
CA ASP A 165 -11.39 6.89 4.54
C ASP A 165 -9.93 7.38 4.21
N ARG A 166 -9.50 8.49 4.78
CA ARG A 166 -8.24 9.20 4.58
C ARG A 166 -7.17 8.55 5.44
N PRO A 167 -5.93 8.47 4.92
CA PRO A 167 -4.81 7.99 5.73
C PRO A 167 -4.65 8.81 7.01
N VAL A 168 -4.36 8.14 8.11
CA VAL A 168 -4.15 8.74 9.44
C VAL A 168 -2.75 8.45 9.94
N GLN A 169 -2.25 9.30 10.84
CA GLN A 169 -0.91 9.13 11.42
C GLN A 169 -0.82 7.80 12.20
N THR A 170 0.21 6.99 11.93
CA THR A 170 0.39 5.68 12.55
C THR A 170 0.32 5.74 14.08
N PRO A 171 1.02 6.67 14.79
CA PRO A 171 0.95 6.71 16.25
C PRO A 171 -0.47 6.96 16.78
N HIS A 172 -1.21 7.87 16.14
CA HIS A 172 -2.58 8.18 16.54
C HIS A 172 -3.52 6.97 16.33
N PHE A 173 -3.43 6.33 15.16
CA PHE A 173 -4.21 5.14 14.83
C PHE A 173 -3.95 4.01 15.83
N ILE A 174 -2.68 3.70 16.10
CA ILE A 174 -2.29 2.63 17.01
C ILE A 174 -2.81 2.89 18.43
N ASP A 175 -2.79 4.14 18.89
CA ASP A 175 -3.30 4.49 20.21
C ASP A 175 -4.81 4.23 20.34
N VAL A 176 -5.62 4.77 19.42
CA VAL A 176 -7.08 4.58 19.46
C VAL A 176 -7.49 3.12 19.22
N ALA A 177 -6.79 2.42 18.33
CA ALA A 177 -7.03 1.01 18.06
C ALA A 177 -6.67 0.12 19.26
N ALA A 178 -5.55 0.40 19.95
CA ALA A 178 -5.16 -0.34 21.14
C ALA A 178 -6.16 -0.16 22.28
N GLN A 179 -6.67 1.05 22.48
CA GLN A 179 -7.71 1.31 23.49
C GLN A 179 -9.00 0.53 23.19
N ARG A 180 -9.36 0.37 21.91
CA ARG A 180 -10.59 -0.33 21.50
C ARG A 180 -10.46 -1.84 21.45
N PHE A 181 -9.34 -2.38 20.96
CA PHE A 181 -9.20 -3.81 20.64
C PHE A 181 -8.49 -4.62 21.73
N LYS A 182 -7.87 -3.97 22.73
CA LYS A 182 -7.22 -4.68 23.83
C LYS A 182 -8.20 -5.59 24.57
N GLN A 183 -7.68 -6.66 25.16
CA GLN A 183 -8.44 -7.40 26.17
C GLN A 183 -8.53 -6.58 27.47
N GLU A 184 -9.51 -6.89 28.31
CA GLU A 184 -9.75 -6.16 29.57
C GLU A 184 -8.49 -6.13 30.45
N GLU A 185 -7.83 -7.28 30.59
CA GLU A 185 -6.61 -7.47 31.38
C GLU A 185 -5.31 -7.14 30.63
N GLN A 186 -5.36 -6.91 29.32
CA GLN A 186 -4.16 -6.65 28.52
C GLN A 186 -3.62 -5.24 28.78
N PRO A 187 -2.33 -5.09 29.12
CA PRO A 187 -1.69 -3.78 29.22
C PRO A 187 -1.76 -3.01 27.90
N LEU A 188 -2.05 -1.72 27.97
CA LEU A 188 -2.23 -0.89 26.77
C LEU A 188 -0.98 -0.84 25.89
N ASP A 189 0.21 -0.74 26.48
CA ASP A 189 1.46 -0.69 25.73
C ASP A 189 1.73 -2.00 24.97
N ASN A 190 1.41 -3.15 25.58
CA ASN A 190 1.48 -4.43 24.88
C ASN A 190 0.52 -4.47 23.67
N ALA A 191 -0.70 -3.97 23.81
CA ALA A 191 -1.65 -3.89 22.70
C ALA A 191 -1.13 -2.97 21.58
N ARG A 192 -0.52 -1.83 21.92
CA ARG A 192 0.08 -0.90 20.95
C ARG A 192 1.21 -1.57 20.18
N ASP A 193 2.11 -2.28 20.86
CA ASP A 193 3.23 -2.98 20.23
C ASP A 193 2.76 -4.07 19.27
N VAL A 194 1.80 -4.90 19.69
CA VAL A 194 1.21 -5.94 18.84
C VAL A 194 0.55 -5.35 17.60
N LEU A 195 -0.29 -4.32 17.75
CA LEU A 195 -0.98 -3.71 16.62
C LEU A 195 0.00 -3.03 15.66
N ARG A 196 1.03 -2.35 16.19
CA ARG A 196 2.04 -1.69 15.36
C ARG A 196 2.81 -2.71 14.52
N ALA A 197 3.24 -3.81 15.14
CA ALA A 197 4.00 -4.85 14.47
C ALA A 197 3.22 -5.52 13.31
N ILE A 198 1.89 -5.52 13.36
CA ILE A 198 1.04 -6.15 12.33
C ILE A 198 0.59 -5.14 11.26
N ILE A 199 0.15 -3.94 11.67
CA ILE A 199 -0.51 -2.96 10.76
C ILE A 199 0.50 -2.03 10.09
N ALA A 200 1.57 -1.69 10.79
CA ALA A 200 2.65 -0.81 10.33
C ALA A 200 4.01 -1.41 10.71
N PRO A 201 4.35 -2.60 10.17
CA PRO A 201 5.58 -3.32 10.51
C PRO A 201 6.85 -2.51 10.18
N SER A 202 6.83 -1.72 9.11
CA SER A 202 7.94 -0.85 8.77
C SER A 202 8.08 0.30 9.76
N PRO A 203 9.27 0.51 10.37
CA PRO A 203 9.47 1.55 11.39
C PRO A 203 9.25 2.97 10.85
N ASN A 204 9.43 3.17 9.54
CA ASN A 204 9.29 4.46 8.86
C ASN A 204 7.87 4.69 8.33
N GLN A 205 6.94 3.75 8.53
CA GLN A 205 5.56 3.92 8.09
C GLN A 205 4.82 4.89 9.01
N ASN A 206 4.69 6.13 8.56
CA ASN A 206 4.09 7.22 9.32
C ASN A 206 2.57 7.33 9.16
N VAL A 207 1.97 6.61 8.19
CA VAL A 207 0.53 6.62 7.97
C VAL A 207 -0.07 5.22 7.87
N VAL A 208 -1.30 5.09 8.33
CA VAL A 208 -2.16 3.91 8.16
C VAL A 208 -3.34 4.29 7.28
N THR A 209 -3.58 3.49 6.24
CA THR A 209 -4.71 3.66 5.32
C THR A 209 -5.89 2.78 5.73
N PHE A 210 -7.10 3.14 5.30
CA PHE A 210 -8.28 2.30 5.50
C PHE A 210 -8.10 0.90 4.89
N ALA A 211 -7.42 0.80 3.74
CA ALA A 211 -7.10 -0.49 3.12
C ALA A 211 -6.24 -1.39 4.03
N GLN A 212 -5.20 -0.82 4.67
CA GLN A 212 -4.37 -1.57 5.63
C GLN A 212 -5.17 -2.02 6.85
N PHE A 213 -6.07 -1.16 7.34
CA PHE A 213 -7.00 -1.55 8.40
C PHE A 213 -7.94 -2.68 7.98
N CYS A 214 -8.51 -2.64 6.77
CA CYS A 214 -9.30 -3.75 6.25
C CYS A 214 -8.48 -5.04 6.14
N LYS A 215 -7.22 -4.98 5.68
CA LYS A 215 -6.33 -6.16 5.67
C LYS A 215 -6.16 -6.73 7.08
N PHE A 216 -5.94 -5.87 8.07
CA PHE A 216 -5.85 -6.27 9.46
C PHE A 216 -7.12 -6.96 9.99
N MET A 217 -8.28 -6.35 9.72
CA MET A 217 -9.58 -6.93 10.08
C MET A 217 -9.85 -8.24 9.36
N ALA A 218 -9.38 -8.40 8.12
CA ALA A 218 -9.48 -9.66 7.39
C ALA A 218 -8.61 -10.76 8.02
N MET A 219 -7.39 -10.43 8.46
CA MET A 219 -6.48 -11.37 9.13
C MET A 219 -7.03 -11.85 10.48
N PHE A 220 -7.60 -10.95 11.29
CA PHE A 220 -7.86 -11.22 12.72
C PHE A 220 -9.23 -10.82 13.25
N GLY A 221 -10.09 -10.19 12.45
CA GLY A 221 -11.43 -9.80 12.87
C GLY A 221 -12.27 -10.98 13.35
N PRO A 222 -13.35 -10.74 14.11
CA PRO A 222 -13.97 -9.43 14.39
C PRO A 222 -13.40 -8.76 15.66
N GLU A 223 -13.66 -7.45 15.82
CA GLU A 223 -12.99 -6.56 16.80
C GLU A 223 -12.88 -7.11 18.23
N LYS A 224 -13.96 -7.71 18.74
CA LYS A 224 -14.05 -8.18 20.13
C LYS A 224 -13.05 -9.28 20.47
N THR A 225 -12.64 -10.05 19.46
CA THR A 225 -11.79 -11.24 19.64
C THR A 225 -10.48 -11.16 18.85
N ILE A 226 -10.12 -9.98 18.32
CA ILE A 226 -8.90 -9.77 17.54
C ILE A 226 -7.66 -10.25 18.29
N MET A 227 -7.48 -9.81 19.53
CA MET A 227 -6.29 -10.14 20.31
C MET A 227 -6.19 -11.63 20.64
N LEU A 228 -7.34 -12.32 20.80
CA LEU A 228 -7.38 -13.76 21.01
C LEU A 228 -6.90 -14.52 19.75
N LYS A 229 -7.35 -14.10 18.57
CA LYS A 229 -6.91 -14.71 17.29
C LYS A 229 -5.43 -14.43 17.00
N ILE A 230 -4.95 -13.22 17.30
CA ILE A 230 -3.54 -12.87 17.18
C ILE A 230 -2.70 -13.74 18.11
N ALA A 231 -3.04 -13.81 19.40
CA ALA A 231 -2.32 -14.63 20.37
C ALA A 231 -2.29 -16.10 19.95
N SER A 232 -3.41 -16.60 19.43
CA SER A 232 -3.56 -17.99 18.97
C SER A 232 -2.64 -18.34 17.81
N LEU A 233 -2.58 -17.48 16.79
CA LEU A 233 -1.68 -17.68 15.65
C LEU A 233 -0.21 -17.47 16.05
N LEU A 234 0.10 -16.43 16.83
CA LEU A 234 1.46 -16.15 17.27
C LEU A 234 2.02 -17.26 18.17
N SER A 235 1.21 -17.80 19.08
CA SER A 235 1.57 -18.95 19.91
C SER A 235 1.93 -20.16 19.03
N SER A 236 1.09 -20.44 18.03
CA SER A 236 1.33 -21.53 17.07
C SER A 236 2.67 -21.35 16.33
N SER A 237 2.95 -20.14 15.85
CA SER A 237 4.21 -19.81 15.17
C SER A 237 5.43 -19.88 16.10
N ASN A 238 5.37 -19.23 17.27
CA ASN A 238 6.48 -19.10 18.20
C ASN A 238 6.91 -20.46 18.78
N ASN A 239 5.96 -21.36 19.00
CA ASN A 239 6.23 -22.70 19.53
C ASN A 239 6.71 -23.68 18.45
N SER A 240 6.68 -23.30 17.17
CA SER A 240 7.07 -24.16 16.04
C SER A 240 8.10 -23.53 15.10
N GLY A 241 8.90 -22.58 15.61
CA GLY A 241 10.08 -22.06 14.89
C GLY A 241 9.92 -20.66 14.27
N GLN A 242 8.95 -19.86 14.74
CA GLN A 242 8.79 -18.43 14.39
C GLN A 242 8.68 -18.18 12.88
N TRP A 243 7.83 -18.95 12.22
CA TRP A 243 7.70 -18.94 10.76
C TRP A 243 6.76 -17.88 10.21
N LEU A 244 5.92 -17.25 11.05
CA LEU A 244 4.94 -16.25 10.62
C LEU A 244 5.61 -14.92 10.29
N MET A 245 5.31 -14.38 9.12
CA MET A 245 5.79 -13.08 8.66
C MET A 245 4.63 -12.18 8.22
N PHE A 246 4.70 -10.91 8.61
CA PHE A 246 3.76 -9.86 8.19
C PHE A 246 4.32 -8.95 7.08
N GLU A 247 5.62 -9.05 6.79
CA GLU A 247 6.25 -8.42 5.61
C GLU A 247 6.92 -9.47 4.71
N PRO A 248 6.83 -9.33 3.38
CA PRO A 248 7.58 -10.15 2.46
C PRO A 248 9.06 -9.72 2.48
N GLN A 249 9.87 -10.36 3.32
CA GLN A 249 11.32 -10.25 3.22
C GLN A 249 11.81 -11.03 2.00
N THR A 250 12.91 -10.58 1.39
CA THR A 250 13.64 -11.32 0.34
C THR A 250 14.26 -12.57 0.94
N MET A 251 13.44 -13.59 1.15
CA MET A 251 13.85 -14.86 1.73
C MET A 251 14.38 -15.79 0.65
N ASN A 252 15.37 -16.60 1.03
CA ASN A 252 15.82 -17.71 0.23
C ASN A 252 14.65 -18.67 0.04
N ALA A 253 14.35 -19.05 -1.21
CA ALA A 253 13.22 -19.91 -1.59
C ALA A 253 13.19 -21.33 -0.94
N ASN A 254 14.15 -21.63 -0.05
CA ASN A 254 14.36 -22.95 0.55
C ASN A 254 13.90 -23.05 2.02
N THR A 255 13.42 -21.97 2.63
CA THR A 255 13.01 -21.94 4.05
C THR A 255 11.50 -21.93 4.17
N PHE A 256 10.97 -22.70 5.13
CA PHE A 256 9.53 -22.71 5.43
C PHE A 256 9.12 -21.38 6.06
N TYR A 257 8.01 -20.80 5.62
CA TYR A 257 7.42 -19.60 6.22
C TYR A 257 5.92 -19.51 5.97
N GLY A 258 5.21 -18.77 6.81
CA GLY A 258 3.80 -18.45 6.64
C GLY A 258 3.60 -16.95 6.48
N ALA A 259 2.78 -16.53 5.53
CA ALA A 259 2.43 -15.12 5.34
C ALA A 259 0.99 -14.99 4.82
N PHE A 260 0.33 -13.90 5.16
CA PHE A 260 -0.99 -13.61 4.60
C PHE A 260 -0.88 -13.13 3.15
N SER A 261 -1.83 -13.55 2.32
CA SER A 261 -1.90 -13.14 0.91
C SER A 261 -2.29 -11.67 0.78
N ASP A 262 -1.54 -10.90 -0.02
CA ASP A 262 -1.83 -9.47 -0.23
C ASP A 262 -3.17 -9.20 -0.94
N ASN A 263 -3.57 -10.11 -1.84
CA ASN A 263 -4.83 -10.03 -2.59
C ASN A 263 -5.99 -10.67 -1.84
N GLU A 264 -5.68 -11.58 -0.91
CA GLU A 264 -6.66 -12.34 -0.14
C GLU A 264 -6.28 -12.32 1.36
N PRO A 265 -6.49 -11.19 2.05
CA PRO A 265 -5.82 -10.92 3.32
C PRO A 265 -6.28 -11.77 4.50
N ASN A 266 -7.39 -12.49 4.36
CA ASN A 266 -7.79 -13.49 5.35
C ASN A 266 -7.17 -14.88 5.10
N CYS A 267 -6.45 -15.08 3.99
CA CYS A 267 -5.76 -16.32 3.67
C CYS A 267 -4.32 -16.28 4.18
N LEU A 268 -4.01 -17.11 5.18
CA LEU A 268 -2.65 -17.48 5.55
C LEU A 268 -2.13 -18.53 4.56
N VAL A 269 -0.99 -18.25 3.94
CA VAL A 269 -0.30 -19.16 3.02
C VAL A 269 0.96 -19.68 3.71
N LEU A 270 0.99 -20.99 3.97
CA LEU A 270 2.17 -21.70 4.46
C LEU A 270 2.98 -22.19 3.25
N ASN A 271 4.16 -21.64 3.06
CA ASN A 271 5.03 -21.93 1.93
C ASN A 271 5.99 -23.06 2.30
N TYR A 272 5.66 -24.28 1.85
CA TYR A 272 6.56 -25.42 1.86
C TYR A 272 7.35 -25.48 0.54
N ARG A 273 8.49 -26.19 0.54
CA ARG A 273 9.35 -26.36 -0.66
C ARG A 273 8.60 -26.90 -1.89
N ASN A 274 7.52 -27.66 -1.70
CA ASN A 274 6.86 -28.39 -2.79
C ASN A 274 5.40 -27.98 -3.05
N LYS A 275 4.63 -27.56 -2.03
CA LYS A 275 3.23 -27.13 -2.20
C LYS A 275 2.84 -26.12 -1.13
N PRO A 276 2.35 -24.92 -1.48
CA PRO A 276 1.78 -24.01 -0.50
C PRO A 276 0.45 -24.54 0.03
N VAL A 277 0.25 -24.44 1.35
CA VAL A 277 -1.03 -24.75 2.02
C VAL A 277 -1.73 -23.43 2.32
N ARG A 278 -3.05 -23.38 2.09
CA ARG A 278 -3.88 -22.20 2.31
C ARG A 278 -4.90 -22.45 3.40
N ILE A 279 -5.00 -21.48 4.30
CA ILE A 279 -5.87 -21.54 5.47
C ILE A 279 -6.49 -20.15 5.63
N TRP A 280 -7.80 -20.09 5.83
CA TRP A 280 -8.53 -18.83 5.87
C TRP A 280 -9.09 -18.55 7.27
N ASN A 281 -8.95 -17.30 7.70
CA ASN A 281 -9.74 -16.74 8.80
C ASN A 281 -11.12 -16.29 8.28
N LEU A 282 -12.16 -16.53 9.08
CA LEU A 282 -13.49 -15.97 8.86
C LEU A 282 -13.63 -14.68 9.70
N PRO A 283 -13.50 -13.49 9.08
CA PRO A 283 -13.35 -12.24 9.83
C PRO A 283 -14.62 -11.76 10.53
N ASN A 284 -15.77 -12.35 10.20
CA ASN A 284 -17.05 -12.05 10.85
C ASN A 284 -17.38 -13.02 12.00
N VAL A 285 -16.54 -14.04 12.23
CA VAL A 285 -16.79 -15.09 13.24
C VAL A 285 -15.87 -14.89 14.44
N GLU A 286 -16.46 -14.65 15.61
CA GLU A 286 -15.73 -14.47 16.88
C GLU A 286 -15.01 -15.76 17.32
N ALA A 287 -13.88 -15.61 18.02
CA ALA A 287 -13.21 -16.72 18.70
C ALA A 287 -13.95 -17.08 20.01
N MET A 288 -14.88 -18.03 19.93
CA MET A 288 -15.68 -18.51 21.06
C MET A 288 -15.78 -20.05 21.01
N PRO A 289 -16.00 -20.74 22.15
CA PRO A 289 -15.99 -22.21 22.22
C PRO A 289 -16.91 -22.93 21.21
N ASN A 290 -18.04 -22.32 20.85
CA ASN A 290 -19.04 -22.90 19.93
C ASN A 290 -18.96 -22.35 18.50
N LYS A 291 -17.91 -21.59 18.17
CA LYS A 291 -17.71 -20.99 16.85
C LYS A 291 -16.42 -21.53 16.24
N ARG A 292 -16.41 -21.64 14.90
CA ARG A 292 -15.24 -22.08 14.14
C ARG A 292 -14.88 -20.99 13.13
N TYR A 293 -13.73 -20.37 13.33
CA TYR A 293 -13.32 -19.21 12.54
C TYR A 293 -12.16 -19.51 11.58
N ILE A 294 -11.66 -20.74 11.57
CA ILE A 294 -10.62 -21.19 10.65
C ILE A 294 -11.20 -22.21 9.68
N VAL A 295 -10.87 -22.09 8.40
CA VAL A 295 -11.23 -23.05 7.35
C VAL A 295 -10.00 -23.36 6.50
N ASP A 296 -9.81 -24.62 6.11
CA ASP A 296 -8.68 -25.05 5.27
C ASP A 296 -9.08 -25.30 3.80
N GLU A 297 -8.11 -25.75 2.98
CA GLU A 297 -8.33 -26.03 1.55
C GLU A 297 -9.31 -27.18 1.28
N GLU A 298 -9.58 -28.02 2.29
CA GLU A 298 -10.52 -29.15 2.25
C GLU A 298 -11.90 -28.79 2.82
N ASN A 299 -12.13 -27.50 3.11
CA ASN A 299 -13.36 -26.99 3.71
C ASN A 299 -13.64 -27.58 5.11
N ARG A 300 -12.60 -27.96 5.84
CA ARG A 300 -12.68 -28.37 7.25
C ARG A 300 -12.58 -27.15 8.14
N TYR A 301 -13.41 -27.12 9.18
CA TYR A 301 -13.55 -25.98 10.07
C TYR A 301 -12.93 -26.26 11.44
N TYR A 302 -12.21 -25.28 11.96
CA TYR A 302 -11.52 -25.34 13.26
C TYR A 302 -11.92 -24.15 14.15
N SER A 303 -11.96 -24.41 15.45
CA SER A 303 -12.29 -23.45 16.50
C SER A 303 -11.17 -22.43 16.76
N SER A 304 -9.92 -22.77 16.45
CA SER A 304 -8.78 -21.86 16.58
C SER A 304 -7.60 -22.22 15.68
N TRP A 305 -6.59 -21.35 15.62
CA TRP A 305 -5.32 -21.68 14.96
C TRP A 305 -4.60 -22.83 15.68
N GLU A 306 -4.63 -22.89 17.02
CA GLU A 306 -4.02 -24.01 17.76
C GLU A 306 -4.66 -25.34 17.40
N GLU A 307 -6.00 -25.40 17.31
CA GLU A 307 -6.68 -26.63 16.90
C GLU A 307 -6.25 -27.04 15.48
N TYR A 308 -6.22 -26.10 14.53
CA TYR A 308 -5.73 -26.39 13.18
C TYR A 308 -4.31 -26.99 13.19
N PHE A 309 -3.38 -26.37 13.91
CA PHE A 309 -1.98 -26.81 13.97
C PHE A 309 -1.75 -28.05 14.84
N GLN A 310 -2.68 -28.41 15.73
CA GLN A 310 -2.67 -29.71 16.41
C GLN A 310 -2.96 -30.85 15.45
N TYR A 311 -3.92 -30.68 14.53
CA TYR A 311 -4.23 -31.66 13.49
C TYR A 311 -3.26 -31.62 12.31
N ASN A 312 -2.64 -30.46 12.05
CA ASN A 312 -1.74 -30.22 10.94
C ASN A 312 -0.41 -29.63 11.43
N PRO A 313 0.42 -30.42 12.15
CA PRO A 313 1.65 -29.92 12.76
C PRO A 313 2.65 -29.48 11.70
N VAL A 314 3.21 -28.28 11.90
CA VAL A 314 4.34 -27.79 11.12
C VAL A 314 5.60 -28.50 11.62
N ALA A 315 6.25 -29.29 10.76
CA ALA A 315 7.49 -29.97 11.13
C ALA A 315 8.57 -28.95 11.47
N GLN A 316 9.15 -29.07 12.67
CA GLN A 316 10.37 -28.34 13.03
C GLN A 316 11.45 -28.71 12.02
N GLN A 317 12.07 -27.72 11.36
CA GLN A 317 13.32 -28.01 10.66
C GLN A 317 14.30 -28.52 11.71
N PRO A 318 14.93 -29.69 11.53
CA PRO A 318 15.99 -30.10 12.44
C PRO A 318 17.03 -28.98 12.45
N GLU A 319 17.35 -28.49 13.65
CA GLU A 319 18.49 -27.59 13.85
C GLU A 319 19.67 -28.18 13.08
N TYR A 320 20.27 -27.34 12.24
CA TYR A 320 21.47 -27.67 11.50
C TYR A 320 22.56 -27.97 12.53
N THR A 321 22.68 -29.23 12.95
CA THR A 321 23.84 -29.71 13.69
C THR A 321 25.00 -29.60 12.71
N PRO A 322 25.99 -28.73 12.94
CA PRO A 322 27.16 -28.72 12.08
C PRO A 322 27.79 -30.09 12.20
N ALA A 323 27.66 -30.91 11.15
CA ALA A 323 28.43 -32.12 10.99
C ALA A 323 29.89 -31.74 10.72
N TYR A 324 30.58 -31.32 11.77
CA TYR A 324 32.04 -31.31 11.80
C TYR A 324 32.47 -32.05 13.06
N SER A 325 32.45 -33.37 12.94
CA SER A 325 33.30 -34.24 13.73
C SER A 325 34.15 -35.07 12.76
N PHE A 326 35.46 -34.95 12.98
CA PHE A 326 36.59 -35.77 12.52
C PHE A 326 36.97 -35.77 11.03
N SER A 327 38.14 -35.16 10.74
CA SER A 327 39.42 -35.89 10.66
C SER A 327 40.57 -34.93 10.98
#